data_AF-A0A1A8PA02-F1
#
_entry.id   AF-A0A1A8PA02-F1
#
_cell.length_a   1.000
_cell.length_b   1.000
_cell.length_c   1.000
_cell.angle_alpha   90.00
_cell.angle_beta   90.00
_cell.angle_gamma   90.00
#
_symmetry.space_group_name_H-M   'P 1'
#
loop_
_entity.id
_entity.type
_entity.pdbx_description
1 polymer ?
#
loop_
_entity_poly.entity_id
_entity_poly.type
_entity_poly.pdbx_seq_one_letter_code
_entity_poly.pdbx_strand_id
1 'polypeptide(L)'
;ACRGEDRTFKSSAGCRSGPCEQQCSDVDGGFKCSCVRGYRTDLLDPRRCRQFCGEGSCPALCEGERCSCPDGFVLSGRTCEDVDECEMGQCSEGCVNSFGSFMCFCPEGFRLHNEVQCVPVRPAGSSTTPAAEPVSKNGTLKVSTVPEGVFLWIWVVVAVTLVASVVLIRFYVVKRQQRNQPPAAPAEDATGS
;
A
#
# COMPACT_ATOMS: atom_id res chain seq x y z
N ALA A 1 18.45 -12.95 5.33
CA ALA A 1 17.15 -13.43 5.84
C ALA A 1 16.85 -12.69 7.14
N CYS A 2 15.92 -11.73 7.14
CA CYS A 2 15.51 -11.04 8.36
C CYS A 2 14.71 -12.03 9.21
N ARG A 3 15.33 -12.63 10.22
CA ARG A 3 14.66 -13.49 11.18
C ARG A 3 13.99 -12.56 12.18
N GLY A 4 12.66 -12.46 12.14
CA GLY A 4 11.92 -11.63 13.09
C GLY A 4 12.24 -12.08 14.51
N GLU A 5 12.75 -11.16 15.33
CA GLU A 5 12.98 -11.42 16.73
C GLU A 5 11.64 -11.69 17.43
N ASP A 6 11.62 -12.70 18.28
CA ASP A 6 10.45 -13.05 19.06
C ASP A 6 10.08 -11.86 19.96
N ARG A 7 8.84 -11.36 19.83
CA ARG A 7 8.36 -10.13 20.48
C ARG A 7 8.01 -10.35 21.95
N THR A 8 8.73 -11.23 22.63
CA THR A 8 8.52 -11.61 24.03
C THR A 8 9.46 -10.80 24.92
N PHE A 9 8.87 -10.05 25.85
CA PHE A 9 9.64 -9.24 26.80
C PHE A 9 10.00 -10.10 28.01
N LYS A 10 11.30 -10.39 28.19
CA LYS A 10 11.79 -11.09 29.39
C LYS A 10 11.65 -10.17 30.61
N SER A 11 10.80 -10.53 31.56
CA SER A 11 10.61 -9.77 32.80
C SER A 11 10.12 -10.67 33.93
N SER A 12 10.53 -10.33 35.16
CA SER A 12 9.99 -10.91 36.39
C SER A 12 8.60 -10.34 36.74
N ALA A 13 8.22 -9.21 36.14
CA ALA A 13 6.88 -8.63 36.23
C ALA A 13 6.06 -9.03 34.99
N GLY A 14 4.90 -9.64 35.23
CA GLY A 14 3.94 -10.02 34.19
C GLY A 14 2.94 -8.92 33.86
N CYS A 15 1.83 -9.27 33.20
CA CYS A 15 0.78 -8.34 32.79
C CYS A 15 0.13 -7.56 33.94
N ARG A 16 0.26 -8.05 35.17
CA ARG A 16 -0.22 -7.36 36.38
C ARG A 16 0.41 -5.99 36.62
N SER A 17 1.59 -5.72 36.07
CA SER A 17 2.22 -4.40 36.17
C SER A 17 1.73 -3.41 35.12
N GLY A 18 0.76 -3.77 34.28
CA GLY A 18 0.28 -2.93 33.18
C GLY A 18 1.36 -2.53 32.17
N PRO A 19 2.18 -3.47 31.65
CA PRO A 19 3.32 -3.10 30.81
C PRO A 19 2.98 -2.76 29.36
N CYS A 20 1.73 -2.98 28.92
CA CYS A 20 1.25 -2.80 27.55
C CYS A 20 0.11 -1.77 27.52
N GLU A 21 0.01 -1.03 26.41
CA GLU A 21 -1.05 -0.03 26.20
C GLU A 21 -2.44 -0.67 26.06
N GLN A 22 -2.53 -1.79 25.33
CA GLN A 22 -3.78 -2.48 25.04
C GLN A 22 -3.80 -3.89 25.67
N GLN A 23 -3.59 -4.94 24.87
CA GLN A 23 -3.62 -6.31 25.37
C GLN A 23 -2.25 -6.78 25.84
N CYS A 24 -2.25 -7.56 26.91
CA CYS A 24 -1.07 -8.22 27.45
C CYS A 24 -1.38 -9.69 27.69
N SER A 25 -0.46 -10.57 27.33
CA SER A 25 -0.48 -11.98 27.69
C SER A 25 0.82 -12.40 28.39
N ASP A 26 0.70 -13.08 29.53
CA ASP A 26 1.83 -13.67 30.23
C ASP A 26 2.34 -14.89 29.45
N VAL A 27 3.66 -15.02 29.34
CA VAL A 27 4.34 -16.15 28.68
C VAL A 27 5.45 -16.68 29.60
N ASP A 28 5.91 -17.91 29.38
CA ASP A 28 6.98 -18.47 30.21
C ASP A 28 8.25 -17.60 30.14
N GLY A 29 8.59 -16.99 31.27
CA GLY A 29 9.74 -16.09 31.40
C GLY A 29 9.49 -14.63 30.96
N GLY A 30 8.24 -14.21 30.77
CA GLY A 30 7.94 -12.83 30.40
C GLY A 30 6.48 -12.53 30.07
N PHE A 31 6.28 -11.54 29.20
CA PHE A 31 4.96 -11.19 28.67
C PHE A 31 5.06 -10.76 27.20
N LYS A 32 3.92 -10.75 26.52
CA LYS A 32 3.78 -10.30 25.14
C LYS A 32 2.65 -9.28 25.03
N CYS A 33 2.94 -8.15 24.41
CA CYS A 33 1.92 -7.16 24.10
C CYS A 33 1.26 -7.48 22.76
N SER A 34 -0.06 -7.36 22.70
CA SER A 34 -0.85 -7.44 21.49
C SER A 34 -1.80 -6.25 21.40
N CYS A 35 -2.28 -5.98 20.19
CA CYS A 35 -3.18 -4.87 19.93
C CYS A 35 -4.55 -5.38 19.50
N VAL A 36 -5.57 -4.55 19.69
CA VAL A 36 -6.93 -4.82 19.20
C VAL A 36 -6.95 -4.83 17.67
N ARG A 37 -8.06 -5.31 17.08
CA ARG A 37 -8.21 -5.33 15.62
C ARG A 37 -8.03 -3.91 15.05
N GLY A 38 -7.26 -3.80 13.97
CA GLY A 38 -6.92 -2.50 13.37
C GLY A 38 -5.67 -1.85 13.90
N TYR A 39 -5.06 -2.42 14.94
CA TYR A 39 -3.85 -1.88 15.54
C TYR A 39 -2.72 -2.88 15.40
N ARG A 40 -1.50 -2.36 15.27
CA ARG A 40 -0.26 -3.12 15.32
C ARG A 40 0.68 -2.47 16.33
N THR A 41 1.56 -3.27 16.90
CA THR A 41 2.61 -2.77 17.80
C THR A 41 3.48 -1.75 17.06
N ASP A 42 3.82 -0.65 17.71
CA ASP A 42 4.75 0.33 17.18
C ASP A 42 6.11 -0.32 16.86
N LEU A 43 6.81 0.22 15.86
CA LEU A 43 8.13 -0.26 15.46
C LEU A 43 9.22 0.18 16.44
N LEU A 44 9.03 1.32 17.11
CA LEU A 44 9.98 1.89 18.08
C LEU A 44 9.69 1.42 19.51
N ASP A 45 8.41 1.25 19.85
CA ASP A 45 7.98 0.79 21.17
C ASP A 45 6.91 -0.31 21.07
N PRO A 46 7.29 -1.59 21.07
CA PRO A 46 6.34 -2.69 20.88
C PRO A 46 5.32 -2.86 22.02
N ARG A 47 5.39 -2.03 23.08
CA ARG A 47 4.38 -1.94 24.14
C ARG A 47 3.20 -1.03 23.76
N ARG A 48 3.40 -0.18 22.76
CA ARG A 48 2.40 0.75 22.22
C ARG A 48 1.74 0.20 20.97
N CYS A 49 0.51 0.64 20.74
CA CYS A 49 -0.30 0.22 19.61
C CYS A 49 -0.60 1.41 18.72
N ARG A 50 -0.29 1.29 17.43
CA ARG A 50 -0.72 2.25 16.40
C ARG A 50 -1.75 1.64 15.50
N GLN A 51 -2.75 2.43 15.14
CA GLN A 51 -3.72 2.04 14.15
C GLN A 51 -3.01 1.85 12.81
N PHE A 52 -3.27 0.71 12.18
CA PHE A 52 -2.75 0.38 10.87
C PHE A 52 -3.93 0.40 9.90
N CYS A 53 -3.99 1.46 9.10
CA CYS A 53 -4.92 1.62 8.01
C CYS A 53 -4.26 1.10 6.72
N GLY A 54 -4.97 0.30 5.93
CA GLY A 54 -4.49 -0.21 4.65
C GLY A 54 -5.37 0.31 3.51
N GLU A 55 -4.77 0.78 2.42
CA GLU A 55 -5.48 1.22 1.21
C GLU A 55 -6.67 2.17 1.47
N GLY A 56 -6.56 3.08 2.45
CA GLY A 56 -7.63 4.05 2.76
C GLY A 56 -8.81 3.51 3.54
N SER A 57 -8.69 2.30 4.09
CA SER A 57 -9.67 1.76 5.03
C SER A 57 -9.02 1.30 6.34
N CYS A 58 -9.69 1.60 7.45
CA CYS A 58 -9.33 1.11 8.78
C CYS A 58 -10.54 0.39 9.39
N PRO A 59 -10.38 -0.60 10.26
CA PRO A 59 -11.53 -1.12 11.02
C PRO A 59 -11.97 -0.09 12.06
N ALA A 60 -13.28 0.00 12.29
CA ALA A 60 -13.84 0.91 13.28
C ALA A 60 -13.57 0.45 14.72
N LEU A 61 -13.37 1.41 15.63
CA LEU A 61 -13.29 1.13 17.06
C LEU A 61 -14.71 0.98 17.59
N CYS A 62 -15.12 -0.27 17.79
CA CYS A 62 -16.45 -0.59 18.31
C CYS A 62 -16.37 -1.01 19.78
N GLU A 63 -17.09 -0.27 20.63
CA GLU A 63 -17.38 -0.64 22.02
C GLU A 63 -18.86 -1.03 22.12
N GLY A 64 -19.13 -2.34 22.17
CA GLY A 64 -20.50 -2.86 22.11
C GLY A 64 -21.13 -2.63 20.73
N GLU A 65 -22.28 -1.93 20.70
CA GLU A 65 -22.97 -1.57 19.46
C GLU A 65 -22.53 -0.24 18.87
N ARG A 66 -21.72 0.55 19.59
CA ARG A 66 -21.27 1.86 19.13
C ARG A 66 -19.88 1.76 18.51
N CYS A 67 -19.77 2.18 17.25
CA CYS A 67 -18.51 2.26 16.54
C CYS A 67 -18.10 3.72 16.32
N SER A 68 -16.78 3.97 16.34
CA SER A 68 -16.17 5.28 16.09
C SER A 68 -14.99 5.14 15.13
N CYS A 69 -14.70 6.21 14.42
CA CYS A 69 -13.59 6.31 13.48
C CYS A 69 -12.59 7.38 13.92
N PRO A 70 -11.32 7.24 13.55
CA PRO A 70 -10.33 8.30 13.73
C PRO A 70 -10.69 9.55 12.93
N ASP A 71 -10.07 10.68 13.28
CA ASP A 71 -10.16 11.91 12.50
C ASP A 71 -9.71 11.67 11.05
N GLY A 72 -10.39 12.31 10.09
CA GLY A 72 -10.16 12.10 8.66
C GLY A 72 -10.82 10.84 8.09
N PHE A 73 -11.61 10.09 8.88
CA PHE A 73 -12.33 8.91 8.41
C PHE A 73 -13.82 8.96 8.74
N VAL A 74 -14.65 8.36 7.87
CA VAL A 74 -16.09 8.23 8.04
C VAL A 74 -16.50 6.77 8.25
N LEU A 75 -17.49 6.54 9.13
CA LEU A 75 -17.98 5.20 9.41
C LEU A 75 -18.83 4.66 8.26
N SER A 76 -18.32 3.62 7.61
CA SER A 76 -19.00 2.81 6.59
C SER A 76 -19.24 1.40 7.16
N GLY A 77 -20.37 1.21 7.82
CA GLY A 77 -20.72 -0.05 8.49
C GLY A 77 -19.85 -0.33 9.74
N ARG A 78 -18.88 -1.24 9.63
CA ARG A 78 -17.89 -1.55 10.69
C ARG A 78 -16.46 -1.20 10.27
N THR A 79 -16.32 -0.47 9.18
CA THR A 79 -15.06 0.04 8.65
C THR A 79 -15.11 1.56 8.61
N CYS A 80 -13.94 2.16 8.70
CA CYS A 80 -13.69 3.58 8.57
C CYS A 80 -13.06 3.78 7.20
N GLU A 81 -13.70 4.56 6.35
CA GLU A 81 -13.21 4.92 5.03
C GLU A 81 -12.62 6.32 5.09
N ASP A 82 -11.50 6.49 4.41
CA ASP A 82 -10.82 7.77 4.31
C ASP A 82 -11.75 8.81 3.69
N VAL A 83 -11.75 10.00 4.28
CA VAL A 83 -12.52 11.12 3.76
C VAL A 83 -11.65 11.86 2.77
N ASP A 84 -12.02 11.87 1.48
CA ASP A 84 -11.22 12.61 0.49
C ASP A 84 -11.48 14.12 0.58
N GLU A 85 -10.62 14.84 1.30
CA GLU A 85 -10.74 16.29 1.43
C GLU A 85 -10.45 17.06 0.13
N CYS A 86 -9.81 16.42 -0.85
CA CYS A 86 -9.62 17.00 -2.18
C CYS A 86 -10.92 16.99 -2.97
N GLU A 87 -11.69 15.91 -2.91
CA GLU A 87 -13.03 15.86 -3.53
C GLU A 87 -14.00 16.82 -2.85
N MET A 88 -13.84 17.07 -1.55
CA MET A 88 -14.62 18.09 -0.83
C MET A 88 -14.15 19.52 -1.12
N GLY A 89 -13.03 19.71 -1.82
CA GLY A 89 -12.52 21.03 -2.19
C GLY A 89 -11.96 21.83 -1.01
N GLN A 90 -11.33 21.17 -0.02
CA GLN A 90 -10.74 21.89 1.12
C GLN A 90 -9.53 22.76 0.75
N CYS A 91 -8.82 22.45 -0.34
CA CYS A 91 -7.67 23.25 -0.81
C CYS A 91 -8.08 24.33 -1.81
N SER A 92 -7.40 25.48 -1.79
CA SER A 92 -7.67 26.58 -2.74
C SER A 92 -7.17 26.34 -4.16
N GLU A 93 -6.11 25.55 -4.35
CA GLU A 93 -5.46 25.34 -5.67
C GLU A 93 -5.13 23.86 -5.89
N GLY A 94 -4.01 23.38 -5.33
CA GLY A 94 -3.57 21.99 -5.46
C GLY A 94 -3.86 21.16 -4.22
N CYS A 95 -4.29 19.91 -4.40
CA CYS A 95 -4.57 18.96 -3.33
C CYS A 95 -4.03 17.56 -3.64
N VAL A 96 -3.51 16.90 -2.62
CA VAL A 96 -3.19 15.46 -2.63
C VAL A 96 -3.86 14.85 -1.40
N ASN A 97 -4.78 13.92 -1.63
CA ASN A 97 -5.44 13.20 -0.55
C ASN A 97 -4.46 12.17 0.05
N SER A 98 -4.51 11.99 1.36
CA SER A 98 -3.72 11.00 2.09
C SER A 98 -4.59 10.32 3.15
N PHE A 99 -4.21 9.14 3.61
CA PHE A 99 -5.11 8.44 4.54
C PHE A 99 -5.16 9.12 5.91
N GLY A 100 -6.33 9.64 6.26
CA GLY A 100 -6.64 10.39 7.48
C GLY A 100 -6.26 11.87 7.42
N SER A 101 -5.85 12.39 6.26
CA SER A 101 -5.44 13.79 6.12
C SER A 101 -5.28 14.18 4.65
N PHE A 102 -4.94 15.42 4.37
CA PHE A 102 -4.65 15.87 3.02
C PHE A 102 -3.51 16.88 3.03
N MET A 103 -2.88 17.04 1.86
CA MET A 103 -1.85 18.04 1.67
C MET A 103 -2.25 18.98 0.54
N CYS A 104 -2.37 20.26 0.86
CA CYS A 104 -2.53 21.30 -0.14
C CYS A 104 -1.17 21.81 -0.64
N PHE A 105 -1.11 22.19 -1.91
CA PHE A 105 0.06 22.82 -2.49
C PHE A 105 -0.33 24.02 -3.34
N CYS A 106 0.59 24.99 -3.40
CA CYS A 106 0.38 26.26 -4.07
C CYS A 106 1.21 26.36 -5.34
N PRO A 107 0.70 27.05 -6.37
CA PRO A 107 1.47 27.37 -7.57
C PRO A 107 2.64 28.31 -7.25
N GLU A 108 3.57 28.43 -8.21
CA GLU A 108 4.72 29.31 -8.09
C GLU A 108 4.31 30.77 -7.80
N GLY A 109 5.02 31.44 -6.90
CA GLY A 109 4.68 32.79 -6.43
C GLY A 109 3.66 32.84 -5.29
N PHE A 110 3.14 31.69 -4.84
CA PHE A 110 2.22 31.57 -3.70
C PHE A 110 2.80 30.66 -2.62
N ARG A 111 2.44 30.91 -1.36
CA ARG A 111 2.77 30.07 -0.21
C ARG A 111 1.50 29.58 0.46
N LEU A 112 1.59 28.40 1.06
CA LEU A 112 0.52 27.85 1.86
C LEU A 112 0.34 28.65 3.16
N HIS A 113 -0.91 28.93 3.51
CA HIS A 113 -1.37 29.64 4.68
C HIS A 113 -2.50 28.84 5.32
N ASN A 114 -2.41 28.62 6.63
CA ASN A 114 -3.34 27.80 7.40
C ASN A 114 -3.57 26.41 6.78
N GLU A 115 -2.54 25.84 6.16
CA GLU A 115 -2.53 24.49 5.56
C GLU A 115 -3.47 24.28 4.36
N VAL A 116 -4.40 25.20 4.08
CA VAL A 116 -5.42 25.05 3.03
C VAL A 116 -5.45 26.17 1.98
N GLN A 117 -4.90 27.35 2.30
CA GLN A 117 -5.06 28.55 1.48
C GLN A 117 -3.74 29.01 0.86
N CYS A 118 -3.76 29.34 -0.43
CA CYS A 118 -2.62 29.94 -1.11
C CYS A 118 -2.65 31.47 -1.03
N VAL A 119 -1.59 32.07 -0.49
CA VAL A 119 -1.41 33.53 -0.44
C VAL A 119 -0.17 33.94 -1.23
N PRO A 120 -0.17 35.08 -1.93
CA PRO A 120 0.99 35.55 -2.67
C PRO A 120 2.21 35.68 -1.76
N VAL A 121 3.36 35.19 -2.22
CA VAL A 121 4.64 35.44 -1.55
C VAL A 121 5.00 36.89 -1.81
N ARG A 122 4.80 37.76 -0.81
CA ARG A 122 5.32 39.13 -0.90
C ARG A 122 6.84 39.05 -0.85
N PRO A 123 7.57 39.58 -1.85
CA PRO A 123 9.01 39.74 -1.71
C PRO A 123 9.28 40.66 -0.53
N ALA A 124 10.25 40.30 0.30
CA ALA A 124 10.68 41.11 1.43
C ALA A 124 11.18 42.47 0.90
N GLY A 125 10.32 43.49 0.95
CA GLY A 125 10.64 44.86 0.52
C GLY A 125 9.64 45.55 -0.42
N SER A 126 8.59 44.89 -0.93
CA SER A 126 7.63 45.58 -1.82
C SER A 126 6.43 46.15 -1.07
N SER A 127 6.55 47.39 -0.65
CA SER A 127 5.43 48.30 -0.39
C SER A 127 5.10 49.10 -1.65
N THR A 128 4.63 48.45 -2.72
CA THR A 128 3.99 49.17 -3.82
C THR A 128 2.98 48.29 -4.54
N THR A 129 1.72 48.75 -4.49
CA THR A 129 0.55 48.52 -5.38
C THR A 129 0.55 47.36 -6.39
N PRO A 130 -0.55 46.60 -6.52
CA PRO A 130 -0.67 45.51 -7.49
C PRO A 130 -0.85 46.07 -8.91
N ALA A 131 0.21 46.07 -9.71
CA ALA A 131 0.07 45.97 -11.15
C ALA A 131 -0.12 44.48 -11.47
N ALA A 132 -1.34 44.11 -11.83
CA ALA A 132 -1.63 42.81 -12.40
C ALA A 132 -0.91 42.70 -13.75
N GLU A 133 0.20 41.97 -13.79
CA GLU A 133 0.69 41.38 -15.03
C GLU A 133 0.08 39.98 -15.19
N PRO A 134 -0.53 39.64 -16.35
CA PRO A 134 -1.00 38.30 -16.59
C PRO A 134 0.19 37.37 -16.83
N VAL A 135 0.53 36.53 -15.86
CA VAL A 135 1.44 35.39 -16.05
C VAL A 135 0.82 34.45 -17.09
N SER A 136 1.52 34.27 -18.20
CA SER A 136 1.17 33.42 -19.33
C SER A 136 0.90 31.97 -18.90
N LYS A 137 -0.37 31.55 -18.88
CA LYS A 137 -0.78 30.13 -18.79
C LYS A 137 -0.63 29.42 -20.13
N ASN A 138 0.59 29.34 -20.67
CA ASN A 138 0.90 28.41 -21.76
C ASN A 138 2.06 27.49 -21.35
N GLY A 139 1.84 26.76 -20.25
CA GLY A 139 2.56 25.55 -19.92
C GLY A 139 1.63 24.36 -20.12
N THR A 140 1.34 24.00 -21.36
CA THR A 140 0.74 22.69 -21.65
C THR A 140 1.74 21.65 -21.17
N LEU A 141 1.42 20.94 -20.08
CA LEU A 141 2.16 19.76 -19.68
C LEU A 141 2.09 18.80 -20.87
N LYS A 142 3.18 18.72 -21.64
CA LYS A 142 3.32 17.73 -22.71
C LYS A 142 3.39 16.38 -22.01
N VAL A 143 2.25 15.72 -21.86
CA VAL A 143 2.22 14.28 -21.68
C VAL A 143 2.96 13.74 -22.88
N SER A 144 4.18 13.25 -22.65
CA SER A 144 4.97 12.60 -23.69
C SER A 144 4.19 11.36 -24.09
N THR A 145 3.34 11.49 -25.11
CA THR A 145 2.65 10.37 -25.73
C THR A 145 3.70 9.37 -26.14
N VAL A 146 3.60 8.16 -25.57
CA VAL A 146 4.50 7.06 -25.88
C VAL A 146 4.40 6.80 -27.39
N PRO A 147 5.52 6.73 -28.14
CA PRO A 147 5.48 6.55 -29.59
C PRO A 147 4.62 5.34 -29.96
N GLU A 148 3.77 5.48 -30.97
CA GLU A 148 2.81 4.45 -31.40
C GLU A 148 3.45 3.06 -31.68
N GLY A 149 4.77 3.03 -31.92
CA GLY A 149 5.54 1.78 -32.09
C GLY A 149 5.85 1.00 -30.81
N VAL A 150 5.78 1.60 -29.62
CA VAL A 150 6.11 0.91 -28.35
C VAL A 150 5.01 -0.07 -27.98
N PHE A 151 3.74 0.28 -28.23
CA PHE A 151 2.61 -0.60 -27.97
C PHE A 151 2.68 -1.87 -28.85
N LEU A 152 2.98 -1.72 -30.14
CA LEU A 152 3.17 -2.86 -31.03
C LEU A 152 4.34 -3.75 -30.59
N TRP A 153 5.44 -3.17 -30.11
CA TRP A 153 6.58 -3.91 -29.59
C TRP A 153 6.23 -4.74 -28.34
N ILE A 154 5.47 -4.18 -27.41
CA ILE A 154 5.01 -4.89 -26.20
C ILE A 154 4.15 -6.10 -26.60
N TRP A 155 3.20 -5.92 -27.52
CA TRP A 155 2.34 -7.02 -28.00
C TRP A 155 3.13 -8.11 -28.72
N VAL A 156 4.17 -7.76 -29.50
CA VAL A 156 5.05 -8.74 -30.15
C VAL A 156 5.83 -9.55 -29.10
N VAL A 157 6.39 -8.90 -28.08
CA VAL A 157 7.13 -9.61 -27.00
C VAL A 157 6.19 -10.52 -26.21
N VAL A 158 4.99 -10.06 -25.86
CA VAL A 158 3.98 -10.88 -25.17
C VAL A 158 3.57 -12.08 -26.03
N ALA A 159 3.34 -11.90 -27.33
CA ALA A 159 2.99 -12.99 -28.23
C ALA A 159 4.12 -14.04 -28.34
N VAL A 160 5.37 -13.59 -28.50
CA VAL A 160 6.54 -14.49 -28.61
C VAL A 160 6.75 -15.28 -27.31
N THR A 161 6.62 -14.64 -26.15
CA THR A 161 6.79 -15.31 -24.85
C THR A 161 5.68 -16.33 -24.57
N LEU A 162 4.43 -16.03 -24.95
CA LEU A 162 3.31 -16.97 -24.83
C LEU A 162 3.48 -18.19 -25.74
N VAL A 163 3.86 -17.99 -27.00
CA VAL A 163 4.11 -19.11 -27.94
C VAL A 163 5.26 -19.98 -27.44
N ALA A 164 6.37 -19.37 -27.01
CA ALA A 164 7.51 -20.11 -26.44
C ALA A 164 7.10 -20.91 -25.19
N SER A 165 6.29 -20.32 -24.31
CA SER A 165 5.80 -20.99 -23.11
C SER A 165 4.92 -22.19 -23.45
N VAL A 166 4.00 -22.06 -24.42
CA VAL A 166 3.15 -23.16 -24.88
C VAL A 166 3.99 -24.29 -25.50
N VAL A 167 5.00 -23.96 -26.31
CA VAL A 167 5.92 -24.95 -26.90
C VAL A 167 6.71 -25.69 -25.82
N LEU A 168 7.25 -24.97 -24.83
CA LEU A 168 7.98 -25.58 -23.72
C LEU A 168 7.09 -26.47 -22.85
N ILE A 169 5.85 -26.04 -22.57
CA ILE A 169 4.88 -26.86 -21.84
C ILE A 169 4.57 -28.13 -22.63
N ARG A 170 4.33 -28.04 -23.94
CA ARG A 170 4.11 -29.22 -24.79
C ARG A 170 5.31 -30.16 -24.79
N PHE A 171 6.53 -29.63 -24.95
CA PHE A 171 7.75 -30.41 -24.89
C PHE A 171 7.95 -31.08 -23.53
N TYR A 172 7.70 -30.36 -22.44
CA TYR A 172 7.76 -30.89 -21.08
C TYR A 172 6.76 -32.01 -20.86
N VAL A 173 5.51 -31.84 -21.31
CA VAL A 173 4.47 -32.88 -21.22
C VAL A 173 4.86 -34.11 -22.02
N VAL A 174 5.31 -33.96 -23.27
CA VAL A 174 5.76 -35.10 -24.11
C VAL A 174 6.93 -35.84 -23.47
N LYS A 175 7.95 -35.11 -22.99
CA LYS A 175 9.11 -35.70 -22.31
C LYS A 175 8.70 -36.41 -21.00
N ARG A 176 7.71 -35.88 -20.28
CA ARG A 176 7.15 -36.52 -19.07
C ARG A 176 6.40 -37.80 -19.42
N GLN A 177 5.65 -37.84 -20.53
CA GLN A 177 4.97 -39.06 -21.00
C GLN A 177 6.00 -40.14 -21.39
N GLN A 178 7.06 -39.77 -22.11
CA GLN A 178 8.14 -40.71 -22.47
C GLN A 178 8.89 -41.27 -21.25
N ARG A 179 9.09 -40.46 -20.20
CA ARG A 179 9.74 -40.91 -18.95
C ARG A 179 8.84 -41.85 -18.13
N ASN A 180 7.53 -41.76 -18.27
CA ASN A 180 6.55 -42.57 -17.54
C ASN A 180 6.12 -43.84 -18.29
N GLN A 181 6.72 -44.15 -19.43
CA GLN A 181 6.38 -45.35 -20.19
C GLN A 181 7.10 -46.56 -19.57
N PRO A 182 6.38 -47.62 -19.17
CA PRO A 182 6.99 -48.82 -18.62
C PRO A 182 7.88 -49.50 -19.70
N PRO A 183 8.97 -50.17 -19.31
CA PRO A 183 9.84 -50.85 -20.28
C PRO A 183 9.03 -51.86 -21.10
N ALA A 184 9.24 -51.87 -22.42
CA ALA A 184 8.62 -52.85 -23.30
C ALA A 184 8.99 -54.26 -22.83
N ALA A 185 7.99 -55.10 -22.60
CA ALA A 185 8.20 -56.50 -22.28
C ALA A 185 8.95 -57.19 -23.43
N PRO A 186 9.91 -58.08 -23.16
CA PRO A 186 10.60 -58.81 -24.22
C PRO A 186 9.59 -59.67 -24.99
N ALA A 187 9.73 -59.70 -26.32
CA ALA A 187 8.96 -60.57 -27.18
C ALA A 187 9.33 -62.03 -26.86
N GLU A 188 8.35 -62.82 -26.42
CA GLU A 188 8.52 -64.26 -26.25
C GLU A 188 8.55 -64.92 -27.65
N ASP A 189 9.71 -65.45 -28.01
CA ASP A 189 9.93 -66.31 -29.17
C ASP A 189 9.07 -67.57 -29.03
N ALA A 190 8.01 -67.66 -29.84
CA ALA A 190 7.25 -68.90 -30.00
C ALA A 190 8.08 -69.89 -30.84
N THR A 191 8.95 -70.65 -30.17
CA THR A 191 9.53 -71.89 -30.70
C THR A 191 9.07 -73.08 -29.88
N GLY A 192 8.33 -73.98 -30.54
CA GLY A 192 8.23 -75.40 -30.18
C GLY A 192 6.87 -75.85 -29.59
N SER A 193 6.01 -76.44 -30.43
CA SER A 193 5.93 -77.91 -30.54
C SER A 193 5.05 -78.35 -31.70
#